data_AF-A0A923UX94-F1
#
_entry.id   AF-A0A923UX94-F1
#
_cell.length_a   1.000
_cell.length_b   1.000
_cell.length_c   1.000
_cell.angle_alpha   90.00
_cell.angle_beta   90.00
_cell.angle_gamma   90.00
#
_symmetry.space_group_name_H-M   'P 1'
#
loop_
_entity.id
_entity.type
_entity.pdbx_description
1 polymer ?
#
loop_
_entity_poly.entity_id
_entity_poly.type
_entity_poly.pdbx_seq_one_letter_code
_entity_poly.pdbx_strand_id
1 'polypeptide(L)' 'WNFTKFLVKKDGTVFKRYAPTTKPEELTADIETLLGV' A
#
# COMPACT_ATOMS: atom_id res chain seq x y z
N TRP A 1 -0.17 -19.14 -5.19
CA TRP A 1 0.55 -17.91 -5.55
C TRP A 1 0.31 -16.88 -4.44
N ASN A 2 1.34 -16.24 -3.89
CA ASN A 2 1.19 -15.29 -2.78
C ASN A 2 1.10 -13.85 -3.31
N PHE A 3 -0.07 -13.21 -3.19
CA PHE A 3 -0.34 -11.83 -3.64
C PHE A 3 0.01 -10.79 -2.57
N THR A 4 1.22 -10.85 -2.02
CA THR A 4 1.71 -9.84 -1.09
C THR A 4 1.83 -8.50 -1.81
N LYS A 5 1.29 -7.44 -1.21
CA LYS A 5 1.24 -6.10 -1.83
C LYS A 5 2.23 -5.19 -1.10
N PHE A 6 2.83 -4.25 -1.83
CA PHE A 6 3.76 -3.27 -1.28
C PHE A 6 3.34 -1.88 -1.74
N LEU A 7 3.18 -0.96 -0.80
CA LEU A 7 2.97 0.45 -1.10
C LEU A 7 4.32 1.16 -1.06
N VAL A 8 4.68 1.78 -2.17
CA VAL A 8 5.97 2.46 -2.37
C VAL A 8 5.72 3.95 -2.51
N LYS A 9 6.51 4.75 -1.81
CA LYS A 9 6.43 6.22 -1.84
C LYS A 9 7.04 6.79 -3.12
N LYS A 10 6.81 8.08 -3.36
CA LYS A 10 7.40 8.82 -4.49
C LYS A 10 8.93 8.84 -4.49
N ASP A 11 9.56 8.75 -3.33
CA ASP A 11 11.02 8.68 -3.17
C ASP A 11 11.60 7.27 -3.43
N GLY A 12 10.76 6.29 -3.76
CA GLY A 12 11.15 4.90 -4.00
C GLY A 12 11.28 4.05 -2.72
N THR A 13 11.03 4.60 -1.54
CA THR A 13 11.07 3.84 -0.29
C THR A 13 9.78 3.06 -0.04
N VAL A 14 9.88 1.90 0.60
CA VAL A 14 8.71 1.10 0.97
C VAL A 14 8.01 1.76 2.16
N PHE A 15 6.74 2.10 1.99
CA PHE A 15 5.90 2.61 3.07
C PHE A 15 5.39 1.46 3.94
N LYS A 16 4.78 0.44 3.30
CA LYS A 16 4.09 -0.64 4.01
C LYS A 16 3.96 -1.89 3.14
N ARG A 17 3.97 -3.06 3.80
CA ARG A 17 3.70 -4.37 3.20
C ARG A 17 2.36 -4.90 3.69
N TYR A 18 1.56 -5.44 2.79
CA TYR A 18 0.25 -6.00 3.08
C TYR A 18 0.22 -7.49 2.78
N ALA A 19 -0.43 -8.24 3.66
CA ALA A 19 -0.64 -9.67 3.48
C ALA A 19 -1.49 -9.95 2.23
N PRO A 20 -1.37 -11.14 1.61
CA PRO A 20 -2.18 -11.51 0.45
C PRO A 20 -3.70 -11.38 0.66
N THR A 21 -4.17 -11.63 1.88
CA THR A 21 -5.58 -11.55 2.29
C THR A 21 -6.10 -10.14 2.49
N THR A 22 -5.21 -9.14 2.54
CA THR A 22 -5.60 -7.73 2.71
C THR A 22 -6.37 -7.28 1.48
N LYS A 23 -7.57 -6.73 1.70
CA LYS A 23 -8.44 -6.28 0.62
C LYS A 23 -7.92 -4.98 0.00
N PRO A 24 -8.07 -4.76 -1.32
CA PRO A 24 -7.64 -3.53 -1.98
C PRO A 24 -8.20 -2.25 -1.37
N GLU A 25 -9.44 -2.28 -0.87
CA GLU A 25 -10.14 -1.13 -0.31
C GLU A 25 -9.47 -0.63 0.98
N GLU A 26 -8.80 -1.52 1.72
CA GLU A 26 -8.05 -1.16 2.93
C GLU A 26 -6.76 -0.37 2.61
N LEU A 27 -6.29 -0.39 1.36
CA LEU A 27 -5.10 0.35 0.94
C LEU A 27 -5.43 1.82 0.61
N THR A 28 -6.68 2.15 0.31
CA THR A 28 -7.08 3.48 -0.17
C THR A 28 -6.67 4.60 0.80
N ALA A 29 -6.94 4.43 2.09
CA ALA A 29 -6.59 5.44 3.11
C ALA A 29 -5.07 5.66 3.22
N ASP A 30 -4.28 4.59 3.11
CA ASP A 30 -2.81 4.68 3.12
C ASP A 30 -2.30 5.38 1.85
N ILE A 31 -2.96 5.18 0.70
CA ILE A 31 -2.61 5.85 -0.58
C ILE A 31 -2.96 7.34 -0.54
N GLU A 32 -4.15 7.71 -0.06
CA GLU A 32 -4.59 9.10 0.10
C GLU A 32 -3.65 9.87 1.03
N THR A 33 -3.26 9.24 2.14
CA THR A 33 -2.26 9.79 3.08
C THR A 33 -0.93 10.11 2.38
N LEU A 34 -0.47 9.25 1.46
CA LEU A 34 0.78 9.49 0.71
C LEU A 34 0.64 10.51 -0.41
N LEU A 35 -0.59 10.75 -0.90
CA LEU A 35 -0.88 11.77 -1.89
C LEU A 35 -1.17 13.14 -1.26
N GLY A 36 -1.50 13.18 0.04
CA GLY A 36 -1.84 14.40 0.77
C GLY A 36 -3.21 14.96 0.41
N VAL A 37 -4.16 14.07 0.07
CA VAL A 37 -5.56 14.39 -0.26
C VAL A 37 -6.47 14.17 0.93
#